data_AF-A0A8C3WL95-F1
#
_entry.id   AF-A0A8C3WL95-F1
#
_cell.length_a   1.000
_cell.length_b   1.000
_cell.length_c   1.000
_cell.angle_alpha   90.00
_cell.angle_beta   90.00
_cell.angle_gamma   90.00
#
_symmetry.space_group_name_H-M   'P 1'
#
loop_
_entity.id
_entity.type
_entity.pdbx_description
1 polymer ?
#
loop_
_entity_poly.entity_id
_entity_poly.type
_entity_poly.pdbx_seq_one_letter_code
_entity_poly.pdbx_strand_id
1 'polypeptide(L)'
;MQPPPRKVKPAQEVKLRFLEQLSILQTRQQREADLLEDIRSYSKQRAAIEREYGQALQKLAGPYLKREGHRSGEMDSRMVFGAWRCLLDATVAGGQARLQASDRYRDLAGGTGRSAKEQVLRKGAENLQRAQAEVLQSVRELSRSRKLYGQRERVWALAQEKAADVQARLNRSDHGLFHTRTSLQKLSTKLSAQSAQYSQQLRAARNEYLLNLVATNAHLDHYYQEELPALLKASVSPESPPT
;
A
#
# COMPACT_ATOMS: atom_id res chain seq x y z
N MET A 1 -16.37 -27.34 -30.12
CA MET A 1 -14.97 -26.95 -29.90
C MET A 1 -14.94 -25.62 -29.14
N GLN A 2 -14.65 -25.64 -27.84
CA GLN A 2 -14.47 -24.41 -27.07
C GLN A 2 -13.14 -23.77 -27.50
N PRO A 3 -13.08 -22.46 -27.80
CA PRO A 3 -11.83 -21.82 -28.11
C PRO A 3 -10.90 -21.94 -26.89
N PRO A 4 -9.59 -22.19 -27.09
CA PRO A 4 -8.65 -22.32 -25.99
C PRO A 4 -8.69 -21.05 -25.12
N PRO A 5 -8.65 -21.18 -23.78
CA PRO A 5 -8.73 -20.04 -22.88
C PRO A 5 -7.64 -19.03 -23.27
N ARG A 6 -8.05 -17.79 -23.55
CA ARG A 6 -7.14 -16.71 -23.92
C ARG A 6 -6.14 -16.54 -22.77
N LYS A 7 -4.89 -16.95 -22.98
CA LYS A 7 -3.80 -16.69 -22.02
C LYS A 7 -3.74 -15.19 -21.76
N VAL A 8 -4.20 -14.77 -20.58
CA VAL A 8 -4.20 -13.38 -20.18
C VAL A 8 -2.73 -12.93 -20.10
N LYS A 9 -2.44 -11.70 -20.54
CA LYS A 9 -1.06 -11.19 -20.52
C LYS A 9 -0.66 -11.03 -19.04
N PRO A 10 0.54 -11.45 -18.60
CA PRO A 10 0.97 -11.33 -17.21
C PRO A 10 0.84 -9.91 -16.64
N ALA A 11 1.14 -8.88 -17.44
CA ALA A 11 0.95 -7.48 -17.04
C ALA A 11 -0.51 -7.13 -16.72
N GLN A 12 -1.48 -7.76 -17.39
CA GLN A 12 -2.90 -7.54 -17.13
C GLN A 12 -3.33 -8.18 -15.80
N GLU A 13 -2.83 -9.38 -15.51
CA GLU A 13 -3.09 -10.07 -14.24
C GLU A 13 -2.51 -9.29 -13.06
N VAL A 14 -1.23 -8.87 -13.17
CA VAL A 14 -0.57 -8.03 -12.16
C VAL A 14 -1.33 -6.73 -11.95
N LYS A 15 -1.72 -6.04 -13.04
CA LYS A 15 -2.54 -4.82 -12.94
C LYS A 15 -3.85 -5.06 -12.20
N LEU A 16 -4.54 -6.17 -12.49
CA LEU A 16 -5.81 -6.49 -11.84
C LEU A 16 -5.62 -6.73 -10.33
N ARG A 17 -4.57 -7.48 -9.94
CA ARG A 17 -4.22 -7.69 -8.52
C ARG A 17 -3.89 -6.38 -7.79
N PHE A 18 -3.14 -5.49 -8.43
CA PHE A 18 -2.83 -4.18 -7.83
C PHE A 18 -4.08 -3.31 -7.66
N LEU A 19 -5.01 -3.33 -8.63
CA LEU A 19 -6.29 -2.64 -8.49
C LEU A 19 -7.16 -3.22 -7.36
N GLU A 20 -7.20 -4.54 -7.21
CA GLU A 20 -7.87 -5.19 -6.07
C GLU A 20 -7.27 -4.74 -4.73
N GLN A 21 -5.94 -4.73 -4.61
CA GLN A 21 -5.24 -4.29 -3.40
C GLN A 21 -5.53 -2.83 -3.06
N LEU A 22 -5.48 -1.93 -4.05
CA LEU A 22 -5.80 -0.51 -3.86
C LEU A 22 -7.26 -0.32 -3.43
N SER A 23 -8.20 -1.05 -4.04
CA SER A 23 -9.61 -0.99 -3.68
C SER A 23 -9.87 -1.40 -2.23
N ILE A 24 -9.22 -2.48 -1.77
CA ILE A 24 -9.31 -2.94 -0.38
C ILE A 24 -8.74 -1.89 0.58
N LEU A 25 -7.56 -1.33 0.27
CA LEU A 25 -6.92 -0.29 1.08
C LEU A 25 -7.79 0.96 1.18
N GLN A 26 -8.32 1.43 0.05
CA GLN A 26 -9.20 2.60 0.00
C GLN A 26 -10.48 2.37 0.81
N THR A 27 -11.10 1.20 0.67
CA THR A 27 -12.30 0.83 1.44
C THR A 27 -12.01 0.82 2.94
N ARG A 28 -10.86 0.27 3.36
CA ARG A 28 -10.46 0.26 4.77
C ARG A 28 -10.22 1.69 5.28
N GLN A 29 -9.50 2.52 4.53
CA GLN A 29 -9.22 3.90 4.91
C GLN A 29 -10.52 4.70 5.05
N GLN A 30 -11.47 4.51 4.15
CA GLN A 30 -12.79 5.16 4.25
C GLN A 30 -13.51 4.76 5.54
N ARG A 31 -13.57 3.46 5.85
CA ARG A 31 -14.20 2.98 7.10
C ARG A 31 -13.55 3.55 8.36
N GLU A 32 -12.21 3.66 8.37
CA GLU A 32 -11.51 4.29 9.49
C GLU A 32 -11.82 5.79 9.60
N ALA A 33 -11.92 6.49 8.47
CA ALA A 33 -12.30 7.91 8.45
C ALA A 33 -13.74 8.13 8.93
N ASP A 34 -14.68 7.28 8.51
CA ASP A 34 -16.08 7.32 8.93
C ASP A 34 -16.20 7.09 10.45
N LEU A 35 -15.50 6.08 10.99
CA LEU A 35 -15.48 5.82 12.44
C LEU A 35 -14.88 6.99 13.23
N LEU A 36 -13.81 7.61 12.73
CA LEU A 36 -13.23 8.80 13.38
C LEU A 36 -14.21 9.98 13.37
N GLU A 37 -15.04 10.09 12.35
CA GLU A 37 -16.10 11.10 12.28
C GLU A 37 -17.22 10.83 13.29
N ASP A 38 -17.63 9.57 13.44
CA ASP A 38 -18.58 9.15 14.46
C ASP A 38 -18.06 9.43 15.88
N ILE A 39 -16.81 9.06 16.16
CA ILE A 39 -16.15 9.34 17.46
C ILE A 39 -16.13 10.84 17.73
N ARG A 40 -15.80 11.67 16.72
CA ARG A 40 -15.81 13.13 16.83
C ARG A 40 -17.20 13.66 17.17
N SER A 41 -18.22 13.21 16.44
CA SER A 41 -19.62 13.62 16.63
C SER A 41 -20.12 13.22 18.02
N TYR A 42 -19.93 11.97 18.41
CA TYR A 42 -20.26 11.45 19.73
C TYR A 42 -19.56 12.24 20.84
N SER A 43 -18.26 12.50 20.69
CA SER A 43 -17.47 13.23 21.70
C SER A 43 -17.97 14.66 21.89
N LYS A 44 -18.39 15.34 20.80
CA LYS A 44 -19.02 16.67 20.90
C LYS A 44 -20.34 16.64 21.66
N GLN A 45 -21.21 15.69 21.34
CA GLN A 45 -22.49 15.53 22.04
C GLN A 45 -22.28 15.20 23.51
N ARG A 46 -21.34 14.28 23.80
CA ARG A 46 -20.98 13.92 25.17
C ARG A 46 -20.41 15.11 25.94
N ALA A 47 -19.55 15.91 25.32
CA ALA A 47 -19.02 17.14 25.93
C ALA A 47 -20.15 18.12 26.29
N ALA A 48 -21.14 18.30 25.43
CA ALA A 48 -22.29 19.18 25.70
C ALA A 48 -23.10 18.69 26.90
N ILE A 49 -23.45 17.39 26.95
CA ILE A 49 -24.21 16.79 28.05
C ILE A 49 -23.48 16.94 29.39
N GLU A 50 -22.19 16.62 29.44
CA GLU A 50 -21.39 16.74 30.67
C GLU A 50 -21.29 18.22 31.11
N ARG A 51 -21.22 19.16 30.15
CA ARG A 51 -21.20 20.60 30.44
C ARG A 51 -22.51 21.07 31.05
N GLU A 52 -23.64 20.72 30.43
CA GLU A 52 -24.98 21.07 30.89
C GLU A 52 -25.23 20.50 32.29
N TYR A 53 -24.89 19.23 32.53
CA TYR A 53 -25.06 18.60 33.82
C TYR A 53 -24.15 19.23 34.90
N GLY A 54 -22.88 19.48 34.58
CA GLY A 54 -21.95 20.16 35.48
C GLY A 54 -22.44 21.56 35.88
N GLN A 55 -22.96 22.33 34.92
CA GLN A 55 -23.56 23.64 35.18
C GLN A 55 -24.87 23.55 35.99
N ALA A 56 -25.71 22.55 35.75
CA ALA A 56 -26.93 22.33 36.51
C ALA A 56 -26.65 22.03 37.98
N LEU A 57 -25.64 21.20 38.28
CA LEU A 57 -25.20 20.91 39.65
C LEU A 57 -24.70 22.17 40.37
N GLN A 58 -23.92 23.02 39.69
CA GLN A 58 -23.46 24.29 40.26
C GLN A 58 -24.61 25.26 40.52
N LYS A 59 -25.57 25.37 39.58
CA LYS A 59 -26.77 26.19 39.74
C LYS A 59 -27.66 25.68 40.88
N LEU A 60 -27.74 24.37 41.07
CA LEU A 60 -28.50 23.75 42.16
C LEU A 60 -27.90 24.08 43.52
N ALA A 61 -26.60 23.86 43.73
CA ALA A 61 -25.97 24.04 45.04
C ALA A 61 -25.67 25.52 45.39
N GLY A 62 -25.40 26.37 44.40
CA GLY A 62 -24.96 27.75 44.58
C GLY A 62 -25.84 28.63 45.50
N PRO A 63 -27.17 28.68 45.29
CA PRO A 63 -28.06 29.48 46.14
C PRO A 63 -28.08 29.01 47.61
N TYR A 64 -27.97 27.70 47.84
CA TYR A 64 -28.01 27.14 49.19
C TYR A 64 -26.70 27.37 49.97
N LEU A 65 -25.55 27.31 49.29
CA LEU A 65 -24.26 27.67 49.88
C LEU A 65 -24.21 29.14 50.32
N LYS A 66 -24.76 30.06 49.50
CA LYS A 66 -24.85 31.49 49.86
C LYS A 66 -25.73 31.73 51.09
N ARG A 67 -26.81 30.97 51.23
CA ARG A 67 -27.75 31.07 52.37
C ARG A 67 -27.19 30.48 53.66
N GLU A 68 -26.37 29.43 53.57
CA GLU A 68 -25.66 28.81 54.71
C GLU A 68 -24.69 29.80 55.39
N GLY A 69 -23.96 30.62 54.63
CA GLY A 69 -23.04 31.62 55.19
C GLY A 69 -23.69 32.67 56.11
N HIS A 70 -25.02 32.79 56.08
CA HIS A 70 -25.80 33.71 56.92
C HIS A 70 -26.39 33.06 58.18
N ARG A 71 -26.23 31.73 58.37
CA ARG A 71 -26.76 30.98 59.52
C ARG A 71 -25.65 30.64 60.51
N SER A 72 -25.12 31.65 61.19
CA SER A 72 -24.17 31.46 62.30
C SER A 72 -24.86 31.86 63.59
N GLY A 73 -25.25 30.90 64.44
CA GLY A 73 -25.90 31.22 65.71
C GLY A 73 -26.14 30.10 66.74
N GLU A 74 -26.40 28.85 66.35
CA GLU A 74 -26.82 27.82 67.33
C GLU A 74 -25.88 26.60 67.38
N MET A 75 -25.37 26.29 68.57
CA MET A 75 -24.38 25.23 68.82
C MET A 75 -24.91 23.80 68.65
N ASP A 76 -26.18 23.54 68.93
CA ASP A 76 -26.76 22.19 68.97
C ASP A 76 -27.07 21.59 67.59
N SER A 77 -27.05 22.40 66.54
CA SER A 77 -27.34 21.93 65.17
C SER A 77 -26.08 21.68 64.32
N ARG A 78 -24.87 21.78 64.89
CA ARG A 78 -23.60 21.72 64.14
C ARG A 78 -23.42 20.47 63.28
N MET A 79 -23.90 19.30 63.72
CA MET A 79 -23.70 18.05 63.00
C MET A 79 -24.58 17.96 61.74
N VAL A 80 -25.86 18.32 61.85
CA VAL A 80 -26.81 18.30 60.71
C VAL A 80 -26.46 19.37 59.68
N PHE A 81 -26.08 20.57 60.15
CA PHE A 81 -25.61 21.64 59.27
C PHE A 81 -24.27 21.28 58.62
N GLY A 82 -23.35 20.65 59.35
CA GLY A 82 -22.11 20.11 58.80
C GLY A 82 -22.35 19.08 57.68
N ALA A 83 -23.25 18.13 57.91
CA ALA A 83 -23.63 17.13 56.91
C ALA A 83 -24.29 17.76 55.67
N TRP A 84 -25.18 18.73 55.88
CA TRP A 84 -25.81 19.50 54.80
C TRP A 84 -24.78 20.28 53.96
N ARG A 85 -23.83 20.97 54.63
CA ARG A 85 -22.74 21.66 53.96
C ARG A 85 -21.87 20.72 53.14
N CYS A 86 -21.46 19.58 53.72
CA CYS A 86 -20.71 18.56 53.00
C CYS A 86 -21.44 18.07 51.75
N LEU A 87 -22.77 17.90 51.80
CA LEU A 87 -23.56 17.52 50.63
C LEU A 87 -23.54 18.60 49.53
N LEU A 88 -23.67 19.87 49.90
CA LEU A 88 -23.60 20.99 48.95
C LEU A 88 -22.21 21.13 48.31
N ASP A 89 -21.16 21.04 49.12
CA ASP A 89 -19.77 21.09 48.65
C ASP A 89 -19.47 19.90 47.72
N ALA A 90 -19.93 18.69 48.06
CA ALA A 90 -19.83 17.51 47.20
C ALA A 90 -20.58 17.68 45.87
N THR A 91 -21.73 18.36 45.87
CA THR A 91 -22.50 18.65 44.66
C THR A 91 -21.75 19.61 43.74
N VAL A 92 -21.11 20.66 44.29
CA VAL A 92 -20.26 21.59 43.52
C VAL A 92 -19.02 20.88 42.98
N ALA A 93 -18.35 20.07 43.79
CA ALA A 93 -17.20 19.29 43.38
C ALA A 93 -17.56 18.30 42.25
N GLY A 94 -18.71 17.64 42.35
CA GLY A 94 -19.26 16.81 41.28
C GLY A 94 -19.52 17.61 40.00
N GLY A 95 -20.07 18.81 40.10
CA GLY A 95 -20.24 19.71 38.96
C GLY A 95 -18.93 20.09 38.27
N GLN A 96 -17.90 20.44 39.04
CA GLN A 96 -16.56 20.75 38.53
C GLN A 96 -15.93 19.55 37.81
N ALA A 97 -16.03 18.34 38.38
CA ALA A 97 -15.52 17.12 37.75
C ALA A 97 -16.18 16.86 36.38
N ARG A 98 -17.49 17.14 36.25
CA ARG A 98 -18.24 17.02 34.99
C ARG A 98 -17.78 18.04 33.93
N LEU A 99 -17.49 19.27 34.34
CA LEU A 99 -16.91 20.29 33.45
C LEU A 99 -15.52 19.89 32.93
N GLN A 100 -14.67 19.34 33.80
CA GLN A 100 -13.37 18.81 33.39
C GLN A 100 -13.51 17.64 32.39
N ALA A 101 -14.47 16.74 32.62
CA ALA A 101 -14.77 15.67 31.67
C ALA A 101 -15.25 16.23 30.31
N SER A 102 -16.10 17.25 30.31
CA SER A 102 -16.56 17.95 29.10
C SER A 102 -15.40 18.48 28.28
N ASP A 103 -14.44 19.15 28.92
CA ASP A 103 -13.28 19.71 28.23
C ASP A 103 -12.39 18.60 27.63
N ARG A 104 -12.19 17.47 28.33
CA ARG A 104 -11.48 16.30 27.77
C ARG A 104 -12.17 15.74 26.52
N TYR A 105 -13.51 15.63 26.52
CA TYR A 105 -14.26 15.18 25.34
C TYR A 105 -14.16 16.18 24.18
N ARG A 106 -14.13 17.49 24.47
CA ARG A 106 -13.91 18.52 23.45
C ARG A 106 -12.52 18.42 22.84
N ASP A 107 -11.50 18.17 23.64
CA ASP A 107 -10.12 18.00 23.16
C ASP A 107 -10.00 16.76 22.26
N LEU A 108 -10.65 15.65 22.65
CA LEU A 108 -10.75 14.45 21.81
C LEU A 108 -11.44 14.74 20.46
N ALA A 109 -12.50 15.56 20.47
CA ALA A 109 -13.18 16.00 19.25
C ALA A 109 -12.36 16.99 18.40
N GLY A 110 -11.34 17.63 18.98
CA GLY A 110 -10.43 18.57 18.33
C GLY A 110 -9.41 17.91 17.40
N GLY A 111 -9.15 16.61 17.56
CA GLY A 111 -8.57 15.77 16.51
C GLY A 111 -7.13 16.08 16.10
N THR A 112 -6.25 16.48 17.02
CA THR A 112 -4.84 16.80 16.73
C THR A 112 -4.06 15.63 16.08
N GLY A 113 -4.45 14.38 16.32
CA GLY A 113 -3.81 13.19 15.70
C GLY A 113 -4.42 12.71 14.37
N ARG A 114 -5.61 13.20 13.97
CA ARG A 114 -6.28 12.73 12.74
C ARG A 114 -5.53 13.17 11.49
N SER A 115 -5.16 14.45 11.43
CA SER A 115 -4.52 15.04 10.25
C SER A 115 -3.13 14.45 9.99
N ALA A 116 -2.35 14.18 11.06
CA ALA A 116 -1.04 13.54 10.94
C ALA A 116 -1.14 12.11 10.40
N LYS A 117 -2.00 11.27 11.01
CA LYS A 117 -2.22 9.89 10.57
C LYS A 117 -2.71 9.82 9.12
N GLU A 118 -3.64 10.69 8.74
CA GLU A 118 -4.16 10.77 7.37
C GLU A 118 -3.08 11.15 6.36
N GLN A 119 -2.19 12.09 6.72
CA GLN A 119 -1.08 12.48 5.87
C GLN A 119 -0.06 11.34 5.68
N VAL A 120 0.28 10.61 6.75
CA VAL A 120 1.17 9.44 6.68
C VAL A 120 0.58 8.35 5.80
N LEU A 121 -0.70 8.02 5.98
CA LEU A 121 -1.39 7.01 5.17
C LEU A 121 -1.47 7.41 3.69
N ARG A 122 -1.76 8.68 3.40
CA ARG A 122 -1.78 9.20 2.02
C ARG A 122 -0.42 9.05 1.37
N LYS A 123 0.65 9.46 2.05
CA LYS A 123 2.02 9.34 1.55
C LYS A 123 2.42 7.87 1.32
N GLY A 124 2.04 6.98 2.24
CA GLY A 124 2.28 5.54 2.08
C GLY A 124 1.54 4.95 0.88
N ALA A 125 0.29 5.35 0.65
CA ALA A 125 -0.48 4.91 -0.52
C ALA A 125 0.13 5.40 -1.84
N GLU A 126 0.60 6.65 -1.89
CA GLU A 126 1.32 7.20 -3.05
C GLU A 126 2.61 6.44 -3.36
N ASN A 127 3.38 6.07 -2.34
CA ASN A 127 4.59 5.27 -2.50
C ASN A 127 4.26 3.85 -3.03
N LEU A 128 3.26 3.20 -2.44
CA LEU A 128 2.80 1.89 -2.90
C LEU A 128 2.36 1.93 -4.38
N GLN A 129 1.62 2.96 -4.79
CA GLN A 129 1.19 3.13 -6.18
C GLN A 129 2.37 3.33 -7.13
N ARG A 130 3.42 4.05 -6.70
CA ARG A 130 4.65 4.22 -7.47
C ARG A 130 5.36 2.88 -7.68
N ALA A 131 5.55 2.11 -6.61
CA ALA A 131 6.15 0.78 -6.69
C ALA A 131 5.32 -0.19 -7.57
N GLN A 132 3.99 -0.15 -7.48
CA GLN A 132 3.10 -0.92 -8.36
C GLN A 132 3.27 -0.53 -9.84
N ALA A 133 3.45 0.76 -10.14
CA ALA A 133 3.69 1.24 -11.50
C ALA A 133 5.04 0.76 -12.05
N GLU A 134 6.09 0.76 -11.22
CA GLU A 134 7.42 0.25 -11.56
C GLU A 134 7.40 -1.26 -11.84
N VAL A 135 6.79 -2.07 -10.96
CA VAL A 135 6.60 -3.51 -11.19
C VAL A 135 5.82 -3.75 -12.49
N LEU A 136 4.75 -2.98 -12.73
CA LEU A 136 3.95 -3.15 -13.95
C LEU A 136 4.76 -2.83 -15.21
N GLN A 137 5.64 -1.83 -15.14
CA GLN A 137 6.52 -1.46 -16.23
C GLN A 137 7.59 -2.53 -16.48
N SER A 138 8.24 -3.05 -15.44
CA SER A 138 9.24 -4.11 -15.55
C SER A 138 8.64 -5.40 -16.15
N VAL A 139 7.41 -5.77 -15.76
CA VAL A 139 6.68 -6.92 -16.33
C VAL A 139 6.39 -6.72 -17.83
N ARG A 140 6.11 -5.49 -18.28
CA ARG A 140 5.93 -5.18 -19.71
C ARG A 140 7.25 -5.32 -20.47
N GLU A 141 8.35 -4.86 -19.90
CA GLU A 141 9.70 -4.99 -20.47
C GLU A 141 10.15 -6.45 -20.55
N LEU A 142 9.94 -7.22 -19.49
CA LEU A 142 10.16 -8.66 -19.46
C LEU A 142 9.34 -9.38 -20.54
N SER A 143 8.08 -8.99 -20.71
CA SER A 143 7.22 -9.55 -21.76
C SER A 143 7.71 -9.21 -23.17
N ARG A 144 8.26 -8.00 -23.39
CA ARG A 144 8.84 -7.57 -24.67
C ARG A 144 10.14 -8.33 -24.98
N SER A 145 11.07 -8.35 -24.04
CA SER A 145 12.37 -9.04 -24.20
C SER A 145 12.20 -10.55 -24.36
N ARG A 146 11.27 -11.19 -23.64
CA ARG A 146 10.93 -12.62 -23.84
C ARG A 146 10.47 -12.92 -25.27
N LYS A 147 9.61 -12.07 -25.83
CA LYS A 147 9.13 -12.22 -27.22
C LYS A 147 10.26 -12.06 -28.22
N LEU A 148 11.13 -11.07 -28.02
CA LEU A 148 12.29 -10.83 -28.87
C LEU A 148 13.26 -12.01 -28.81
N TYR A 149 13.58 -12.50 -27.61
CA TYR A 149 14.43 -13.68 -27.41
C TYR A 149 13.88 -14.89 -28.17
N GLY A 150 12.59 -15.23 -27.99
CA GLY A 150 11.96 -16.34 -28.72
C GLY A 150 11.84 -16.11 -30.24
N GLN A 151 11.83 -14.87 -30.72
CA GLN A 151 11.95 -14.59 -32.16
C GLN A 151 13.37 -14.85 -32.68
N ARG A 152 14.40 -14.39 -31.95
CA ARG A 152 15.80 -14.61 -32.32
C ARG A 152 16.17 -16.09 -32.28
N GLU A 153 15.64 -16.82 -31.30
CA GLU A 153 15.85 -18.27 -31.15
C GLU A 153 15.32 -19.02 -32.39
N ARG A 154 14.12 -18.68 -32.86
CA ARG A 154 13.54 -19.25 -34.09
C ARG A 154 14.36 -18.93 -35.34
N VAL A 155 14.79 -17.68 -35.51
CA VAL A 155 15.62 -17.28 -36.67
C VAL A 155 16.96 -18.00 -36.65
N TRP A 156 17.60 -18.12 -35.49
CA TRP A 156 18.86 -18.82 -35.34
C TRP A 156 18.70 -20.33 -35.62
N ALA A 157 17.65 -20.98 -35.11
CA ALA A 157 17.36 -22.39 -35.39
C ALA A 157 17.18 -22.66 -36.89
N LEU A 158 16.41 -21.82 -37.59
CA LEU A 158 16.23 -21.92 -39.05
C LEU A 158 17.54 -21.72 -39.82
N ALA A 159 18.42 -20.84 -39.35
CA ALA A 159 19.73 -20.63 -39.97
C ALA A 159 20.66 -21.83 -39.76
N GLN A 160 20.61 -22.45 -38.58
CA GLN A 160 21.35 -23.68 -38.26
C GLN A 160 20.88 -24.85 -39.13
N GLU A 161 19.58 -25.03 -39.29
CA GLU A 161 19.01 -26.06 -40.17
C GLU A 161 19.48 -25.90 -41.63
N LYS A 162 19.44 -24.67 -42.17
CA LYS A 162 19.95 -24.37 -43.51
C LYS A 162 21.44 -24.65 -43.65
N ALA A 163 22.24 -24.28 -42.65
CA ALA A 163 23.67 -24.55 -42.66
C ALA A 163 23.96 -26.06 -42.62
N ALA A 164 23.20 -26.83 -41.83
CA ALA A 164 23.30 -28.28 -41.75
C ALA A 164 22.93 -28.96 -43.08
N ASP A 165 21.87 -28.51 -43.77
CA ASP A 165 21.50 -29.05 -45.09
C ASP A 165 22.59 -28.79 -46.14
N VAL A 166 23.14 -27.57 -46.20
CA VAL A 166 24.25 -27.26 -47.12
C VAL A 166 25.49 -28.07 -46.80
N GLN A 167 25.81 -28.27 -45.51
CA GLN A 167 26.94 -29.10 -45.11
C GLN A 167 26.72 -30.57 -45.48
N ALA A 168 25.51 -31.10 -45.32
CA ALA A 168 25.17 -32.46 -45.73
C ALA A 168 25.30 -32.64 -47.26
N ARG A 169 24.87 -31.65 -48.06
CA ARG A 169 25.07 -31.64 -49.52
C ARG A 169 26.55 -31.57 -49.89
N LEU A 170 27.34 -30.77 -49.18
CA LEU A 170 28.78 -30.66 -49.40
C LEU A 170 29.49 -32.00 -49.16
N ASN A 171 29.17 -32.68 -48.04
CA ASN A 171 29.74 -34.00 -47.71
C ASN A 171 29.36 -35.07 -48.76
N ARG A 172 28.15 -35.01 -49.33
CA ARG A 172 27.74 -35.91 -50.43
C ARG A 172 28.38 -35.58 -51.78
N SER A 173 28.87 -34.34 -51.94
CA SER A 173 29.46 -33.85 -53.20
C SER A 173 30.94 -34.23 -53.38
N ASP A 174 31.52 -35.03 -52.48
CA ASP A 174 32.91 -35.50 -52.56
C ASP A 174 33.23 -36.28 -53.86
N HIS A 175 32.22 -36.67 -54.65
CA HIS A 175 32.38 -37.33 -55.97
C HIS A 175 31.72 -36.55 -57.14
N GLY A 176 31.30 -35.30 -56.92
CA GLY A 176 30.62 -34.47 -57.92
C GLY A 176 31.54 -33.53 -58.71
N LEU A 177 31.01 -32.91 -59.78
CA LEU A 177 31.73 -31.94 -60.62
C LEU A 177 32.43 -30.84 -59.79
N PHE A 178 33.69 -30.53 -60.11
CA PHE A 178 34.54 -29.59 -59.36
C PHE A 178 33.91 -28.19 -59.16
N HIS A 179 33.10 -27.74 -60.12
CA HIS A 179 32.41 -26.45 -60.08
C HIS A 179 31.25 -26.38 -59.07
N THR A 180 30.53 -27.48 -58.83
CA THR A 180 29.44 -27.54 -57.83
C THR A 180 29.96 -27.66 -56.40
N ARG A 181 31.12 -28.29 -56.20
CA ARG A 181 31.78 -28.32 -54.88
C ARG A 181 32.23 -26.93 -54.42
N THR A 182 32.87 -26.18 -55.32
CA THR A 182 33.40 -24.84 -55.01
C THR A 182 32.28 -23.85 -54.67
N SER A 183 31.13 -23.92 -55.35
CA SER A 183 29.97 -23.07 -55.05
C SER A 183 29.30 -23.43 -53.72
N LEU A 184 29.19 -24.72 -53.38
CA LEU A 184 28.70 -25.18 -52.07
C LEU A 184 29.62 -24.73 -50.92
N GLN A 185 30.94 -24.75 -51.12
CA GLN A 185 31.89 -24.20 -50.15
C GLN A 185 31.68 -22.71 -49.91
N LYS A 186 31.52 -21.91 -50.98
CA LYS A 186 31.22 -20.47 -50.84
C LYS A 186 29.89 -20.20 -50.14
N LEU A 187 28.88 -21.03 -50.40
CA LEU A 187 27.59 -20.93 -49.71
C LEU A 187 27.71 -21.31 -48.22
N SER A 188 28.46 -22.37 -47.91
CA SER A 188 28.72 -22.82 -46.53
C SER A 188 29.44 -21.74 -45.73
N THR A 189 30.49 -21.10 -46.28
CA THR A 189 31.19 -20.01 -45.61
C THR A 189 30.28 -18.80 -45.36
N LYS A 190 29.45 -18.43 -46.34
CA LYS A 190 28.45 -17.36 -46.19
C LYS A 190 27.42 -17.66 -45.09
N LEU A 191 26.89 -18.88 -45.06
CA LEU A 191 25.94 -19.31 -44.02
C LEU A 191 26.60 -19.37 -42.64
N SER A 192 27.87 -19.77 -42.56
CA SER A 192 28.63 -19.78 -41.31
C SER A 192 28.78 -18.37 -40.73
N ALA A 193 29.16 -17.38 -41.56
CA ALA A 193 29.23 -15.99 -41.15
C ALA A 193 27.87 -15.43 -40.69
N GLN A 194 26.80 -15.75 -41.43
CA GLN A 194 25.43 -15.37 -41.07
C GLN A 194 24.98 -16.03 -39.76
N SER A 195 25.37 -17.28 -39.52
CA SER A 195 25.06 -18.02 -38.30
C SER A 195 25.75 -17.43 -37.07
N ALA A 196 27.00 -16.99 -37.21
CA ALA A 196 27.71 -16.25 -36.17
C ALA A 196 26.99 -14.95 -35.80
N GLN A 197 26.53 -14.19 -36.80
CA GLN A 197 25.75 -12.97 -36.58
C GLN A 197 24.44 -13.24 -35.82
N TYR A 198 23.67 -14.26 -36.22
CA TYR A 198 22.44 -14.62 -35.52
C TYR A 198 22.70 -15.15 -34.11
N SER A 199 23.80 -15.89 -33.90
CA SER A 199 24.20 -16.34 -32.57
C SER A 199 24.48 -15.15 -31.64
N GLN A 200 25.19 -14.13 -32.13
CA GLN A 200 25.43 -12.90 -31.37
C GLN A 200 24.12 -12.17 -31.03
N GLN A 201 23.21 -12.02 -31.99
CA GLN A 201 21.90 -11.40 -31.75
C GLN A 201 21.05 -12.20 -30.75
N LEU A 202 21.09 -13.54 -30.80
CA LEU A 202 20.41 -14.40 -29.85
C LEU A 202 20.96 -14.22 -28.44
N ARG A 203 22.29 -14.20 -28.29
CA ARG A 203 22.96 -13.95 -27.00
C ARG A 203 22.59 -12.58 -26.43
N ALA A 204 22.59 -11.54 -27.26
CA ALA A 204 22.19 -10.20 -26.84
C ALA A 204 20.74 -10.18 -26.33
N ALA A 205 19.80 -10.76 -27.09
CA ALA A 205 18.40 -10.84 -26.69
C ALA A 205 18.18 -11.70 -25.43
N ARG A 206 18.96 -12.78 -25.25
CA ARG A 206 18.96 -13.60 -24.03
C ARG A 206 19.41 -12.79 -22.82
N ASN A 207 20.51 -12.06 -22.95
CA ASN A 207 21.05 -11.25 -21.86
C ASN A 207 20.06 -10.14 -21.46
N GLU A 208 19.44 -9.46 -22.42
CA GLU A 208 18.41 -8.45 -22.16
C GLU A 208 17.19 -9.05 -21.45
N TYR A 209 16.75 -10.24 -21.85
CA TYR A 209 15.69 -10.96 -21.15
C TYR A 209 16.06 -11.30 -19.71
N LEU A 210 17.27 -11.79 -19.47
CA LEU A 210 17.76 -12.12 -18.12
C LEU A 210 17.90 -10.88 -17.24
N LEU A 211 18.38 -9.76 -17.78
CA LEU A 211 18.46 -8.48 -17.05
C LEU A 211 17.06 -7.98 -16.65
N ASN A 212 16.10 -8.02 -17.57
CA ASN A 212 14.71 -7.64 -17.27
C ASN A 212 14.06 -8.58 -16.26
N LEU A 213 14.44 -9.87 -16.25
CA LEU A 213 13.96 -10.84 -15.28
C LEU A 213 14.47 -10.51 -13.88
N VAL A 214 15.76 -10.24 -13.74
CA VAL A 214 16.38 -9.83 -12.47
C VAL A 214 15.79 -8.51 -11.98
N ALA A 215 15.66 -7.51 -12.86
CA ALA A 215 15.05 -6.23 -12.52
C ALA A 215 13.59 -6.38 -12.05
N THR A 216 12.80 -7.22 -12.73
CA THR A 216 11.41 -7.49 -12.34
C THR A 216 11.33 -8.16 -10.97
N ASN A 217 12.22 -9.11 -10.68
CA ASN A 217 12.27 -9.74 -9.37
C ASN A 217 12.67 -8.73 -8.28
N ALA A 218 13.64 -7.85 -8.54
CA ALA A 218 14.03 -6.81 -7.59
C ALA A 218 12.88 -5.83 -7.29
N HIS A 219 12.12 -5.39 -8.30
CA HIS A 219 10.93 -4.56 -8.07
C HIS A 219 9.84 -5.29 -7.28
N LEU A 220 9.65 -6.59 -7.53
CA LEU A 220 8.70 -7.40 -6.76
C LEU A 220 9.14 -7.57 -5.30
N ASP A 221 10.42 -7.83 -5.06
CA ASP A 221 10.98 -7.97 -3.72
C ASP A 221 10.83 -6.66 -2.94
N HIS A 222 11.21 -5.53 -3.54
CA HIS A 222 11.02 -4.20 -2.93
C HIS A 222 9.54 -3.93 -2.61
N TYR A 223 8.64 -4.24 -3.54
CA TYR A 223 7.19 -4.08 -3.34
C TYR A 223 6.68 -4.88 -2.12
N TYR A 224 7.04 -6.16 -2.01
CA TYR A 224 6.51 -7.05 -0.99
C TYR A 224 7.23 -6.94 0.36
N GLN A 225 8.51 -6.58 0.38
CA GLN A 225 9.31 -6.56 1.61
C GLN A 225 9.40 -5.17 2.23
N GLU A 226 9.28 -4.10 1.45
CA GLU A 226 9.45 -2.73 1.93
C GLU A 226 8.13 -1.94 1.85
N GLU A 227 7.59 -1.73 0.66
CA GLU A 227 6.50 -0.79 0.42
C GLU A 227 5.17 -1.24 1.04
N LEU A 228 4.76 -2.48 0.75
CA LEU A 228 3.51 -3.02 1.29
C LEU A 228 3.56 -3.13 2.83
N PRO A 229 4.61 -3.70 3.45
CA PRO A 229 4.72 -3.73 4.91
C PRO A 229 4.81 -2.34 5.56
N ALA A 230 5.49 -1.37 4.94
CA ALA A 230 5.59 -0.02 5.47
C ALA A 230 4.20 0.64 5.59
N LEU A 231 3.37 0.55 4.55
CA LEU A 231 2.00 1.06 4.59
C LEU A 231 1.16 0.33 5.64
N LEU A 232 1.25 -1.00 5.70
CA LEU A 232 0.48 -1.79 6.67
C LEU A 232 0.89 -1.46 8.12
N LYS A 233 2.17 -1.27 8.41
CA LYS A 233 2.64 -0.85 9.74
C LYS A 233 2.17 0.55 10.12
N ALA A 234 2.22 1.49 9.18
CA ALA A 234 1.70 2.84 9.38
C ALA A 234 0.18 2.85 9.66
N SER A 235 -0.55 1.88 9.10
CA SER A 235 -1.99 1.73 9.33
C SER A 235 -2.36 1.08 10.66
N VAL A 236 -1.43 0.40 11.33
CA VAL A 236 -1.66 -0.32 12.60
C VAL A 236 -1.09 0.45 13.80
N SER A 237 -0.05 1.25 13.61
CA SER A 237 0.62 1.93 14.72
C SER A 237 -0.26 3.04 15.30
N PRO A 238 -0.63 2.98 16.60
CA PRO A 238 -1.06 4.16 17.32
C PRO A 238 0.20 5.00 17.53
N GLU A 239 0.28 6.17 16.90
CA GLU A 239 1.29 7.16 17.29
C GLU A 239 1.15 7.41 18.80
N SER A 240 2.11 6.93 19.57
CA SER A 240 2.33 7.44 20.91
C SER A 240 2.87 8.86 20.72
N PRO A 241 2.23 9.90 21.28
CA PRO A 241 2.78 11.23 21.21
C PRO A 241 4.16 11.23 21.88
N PRO A 242 5.15 11.98 21.35
CA PRO A 242 6.41 12.17 22.06
C PRO A 242 6.12 12.82 23.41
N THR A 243 6.64 12.20 24.47
CA THR A 243 6.67 12.68 25.85
C THR A 243 7.34 14.04 25.97
#